data_AF-A0A1I4F4U1-F1
#
_entry.id   AF-A0A1I4F4U1-F1
#
_cell.length_a   1.000
_cell.length_b   1.000
_cell.length_c   1.000
_cell.angle_alpha   90.00
_cell.angle_beta   90.00
_cell.angle_gamma   90.00
#
_symmetry.space_group_name_H-M   'P 1'
#
loop_
_entity.id
_entity.type
_entity.pdbx_description
1 polymer ?
#
loop_
_entity_poly.entity_id
_entity_poly.type
_entity_poly.pdbx_seq_one_letter_code
_entity_poly.pdbx_strand_id
1 'polypeptide(L)'
;MDGLVVDRWKLAGLREILRRQLFLIRLGNNRAVRYRQNPRTCHEQAARRAACLAGGKSVQSWPMGLLLLLLLFVVPAGPGLWFWCRSLAGGRWRHSAGWFAGTAVLLVLGTGVTYLAGSLAGGNLDPEEACHSDGQTYDRAYRRANFDEYTQWFPLHDRCHAGYDLVPGWVNPALVVLPVLAAACLAYAVRLAVIRRRTKQGTPARSASSTADRGRPPAGGAEGSAVPGAGLSGGRVGESQVHQHRRQADGGSGGDQV
;
A
#
# COMPACT_ATOMS: atom_id res chain seq x y z
N MET A 1 -24.35 1.59 18.97
CA MET A 1 -23.95 0.47 18.09
C MET A 1 -23.56 1.05 16.73
N ASP A 2 -22.76 2.12 16.72
CA ASP A 2 -22.87 3.14 15.66
C ASP A 2 -21.66 3.18 14.73
N GLY A 3 -20.79 2.16 14.82
CA GLY A 3 -19.55 2.06 14.03
C GLY A 3 -19.68 1.31 12.70
N LEU A 4 -20.80 0.65 12.43
CA LEU A 4 -20.96 -0.24 11.27
C LEU A 4 -21.54 0.45 10.02
N VAL A 5 -22.12 1.64 10.15
CA VAL A 5 -22.75 2.36 9.01
C VAL A 5 -21.71 3.13 8.18
N VAL A 6 -20.58 3.52 8.79
CA VAL A 6 -19.54 4.32 8.11
C VAL A 6 -18.72 3.50 7.09
N ASP A 7 -18.66 2.18 7.26
CA ASP A 7 -17.85 1.30 6.38
C ASP A 7 -18.52 1.02 5.02
N ARG A 8 -19.86 1.01 4.95
CA ARG A 8 -20.57 0.64 3.70
C ARG A 8 -20.46 1.70 2.62
N TRP A 9 -20.47 2.98 2.99
CA TRP A 9 -20.41 4.10 2.04
C TRP A 9 -19.00 4.34 1.49
N LYS A 10 -17.96 4.08 2.27
CA LYS A 10 -16.56 4.24 1.81
C LYS A 10 -16.15 3.16 0.80
N LEU A 11 -16.69 1.95 0.91
CA LEU A 11 -16.41 0.86 -0.03
C LEU A 11 -17.09 1.05 -1.39
N ALA A 12 -18.28 1.67 -1.42
CA ALA A 12 -18.98 1.95 -2.67
C ALA A 12 -18.25 3.00 -3.52
N GLY A 13 -17.78 4.09 -2.90
CA GLY A 13 -17.01 5.14 -3.59
C GLY A 13 -15.67 4.63 -4.13
N LEU A 14 -14.95 3.80 -3.36
CA LEU A 14 -13.64 3.27 -3.78
C LEU A 14 -13.77 2.35 -5.00
N ARG A 15 -14.85 1.57 -5.09
CA ARG A 15 -15.09 0.62 -6.19
C ARG A 15 -15.33 1.33 -7.51
N GLU A 16 -15.99 2.49 -7.48
CA GLU A 16 -16.29 3.28 -8.67
C GLU A 16 -15.07 4.07 -9.16
N ILE A 17 -14.24 4.55 -8.23
CA ILE A 17 -12.93 5.14 -8.56
C ILE A 17 -12.02 4.09 -9.20
N LEU A 18 -11.95 2.87 -8.65
CA LEU A 18 -11.17 1.76 -9.23
C LEU A 18 -11.68 1.34 -10.61
N ARG A 19 -13.00 1.28 -10.83
CA ARG A 19 -13.57 1.00 -12.16
C ARG A 19 -13.21 2.04 -13.20
N ARG A 20 -13.29 3.33 -12.85
CA ARG A 20 -12.90 4.42 -13.76
C ARG A 20 -11.41 4.37 -14.11
N GLN A 21 -10.55 4.08 -13.13
CA GLN A 21 -9.11 3.94 -13.37
C GLN A 21 -8.79 2.72 -14.26
N LEU A 22 -9.43 1.57 -14.03
CA LEU A 22 -9.22 0.37 -14.84
C LEU A 22 -9.66 0.57 -16.30
N PHE A 23 -10.73 1.34 -16.51
CA PHE A 23 -11.24 1.66 -17.85
C PHE A 23 -10.27 2.58 -18.63
N LEU A 24 -9.66 3.56 -17.96
CA LEU A 24 -8.66 4.44 -18.57
C LEU A 24 -7.37 3.68 -18.93
N ILE A 25 -6.93 2.75 -18.08
CA ILE A 25 -5.77 1.88 -18.38
C ILE A 25 -6.07 0.99 -19.60
N ARG A 26 -7.29 0.48 -19.75
CA ARG A 26 -7.66 -0.38 -20.89
C ARG A 26 -7.80 0.39 -22.21
N LEU A 27 -8.15 1.68 -22.17
CA LEU A 27 -8.23 2.51 -23.36
C LEU A 27 -6.85 3.00 -23.85
N GLY A 28 -5.86 3.14 -22.97
CA GLY A 28 -4.51 3.56 -23.34
C GLY A 28 -3.74 2.56 -24.22
N ASN A 29 -4.07 1.26 -24.14
CA ASN A 29 -3.27 0.19 -24.75
C ASN A 29 -3.62 -0.13 -26.22
N ASN A 30 -4.58 0.58 -26.84
CA ASN A 30 -5.10 0.27 -28.18
C ASN A 30 -4.74 1.29 -29.28
N ARG A 31 -3.89 2.29 -29.01
CA ARG A 31 -3.40 3.22 -30.04
C ARG A 31 -2.05 2.78 -30.62
N ALA A 32 -1.98 1.56 -31.13
CA ALA A 32 -0.93 1.17 -32.08
C ALA A 32 -1.30 1.75 -33.46
N VAL A 33 -1.00 3.03 -33.66
CA VAL A 33 -1.16 3.74 -34.92
C VAL A 33 -0.14 3.19 -35.91
N ARG A 34 -0.63 2.62 -37.02
CA ARG A 34 0.19 2.26 -38.20
C ARG A 34 0.84 3.53 -38.75
N TYR A 35 2.13 3.73 -38.47
CA TYR A 35 2.92 4.69 -39.23
C TYR A 35 3.24 4.12 -40.60
N ARG A 36 2.67 4.78 -41.62
CA ARG A 36 2.91 4.54 -43.04
C ARG A 36 4.30 5.11 -43.38
N GLN A 37 5.31 4.25 -43.48
CA GLN A 37 6.65 4.65 -43.94
C GLN A 37 6.55 5.32 -45.33
N ASN A 38 7.06 6.55 -45.42
CA ASN A 38 7.16 7.31 -46.66
C ASN A 38 8.52 6.99 -47.34
N PRO A 39 8.54 6.35 -48.52
CA PRO A 39 9.75 5.73 -49.09
C PRO A 39 10.73 6.67 -49.82
N ARG A 40 10.64 8.01 -49.66
CA ARG A 40 11.33 8.95 -50.57
C ARG A 40 12.76 9.40 -50.18
N THR A 41 13.39 8.84 -49.15
CA THR A 41 14.75 9.26 -48.73
C THR A 41 15.81 8.15 -48.71
N CYS A 42 15.58 7.02 -49.39
CA CYS A 42 16.52 5.88 -49.39
C CYS A 42 17.87 6.14 -50.09
N HIS A 43 18.02 7.15 -50.96
CA HIS A 43 19.27 7.35 -51.70
C HIS A 43 20.34 8.16 -50.95
N GLU A 44 19.96 9.00 -49.99
CA GLU A 44 20.93 9.82 -49.23
C GLU A 44 21.44 9.12 -47.96
N GLN A 45 20.80 8.02 -47.53
CA GLN A 45 21.22 7.24 -46.36
C GLN A 45 22.32 6.20 -46.66
N ALA A 46 22.57 5.85 -47.92
CA ALA A 46 23.56 4.82 -48.27
C ALA A 46 25.00 5.26 -47.94
N ALA A 47 25.34 6.54 -48.09
CA ALA A 47 26.67 7.05 -47.76
C ALA A 47 26.89 7.25 -46.25
N ARG A 48 25.83 7.51 -45.46
CA ARG A 48 25.93 7.64 -43.99
C ARG A 48 25.97 6.30 -43.26
N ARG A 49 25.49 5.21 -43.88
CA ARG A 49 25.53 3.86 -43.31
C ARG A 49 26.95 3.31 -43.12
N ALA A 50 27.94 3.72 -43.92
CA ALA A 50 29.32 3.27 -43.76
C ALA A 50 30.04 3.91 -42.55
N ALA A 51 29.69 5.15 -42.19
CA ALA A 51 30.33 5.85 -41.07
C ALA A 51 29.76 5.45 -39.69
N CYS A 52 28.50 5.03 -39.60
CA CYS A 52 27.88 4.64 -38.32
C CYS A 52 28.22 3.21 -37.87
N LEU A 53 28.73 2.33 -38.76
CA LEU A 53 29.06 0.96 -38.39
C LEU A 53 30.36 0.81 -37.56
N ALA A 54 31.19 1.86 -37.49
CA ALA A 54 32.40 1.88 -36.67
C ALA A 54 32.19 2.53 -35.28
N GLY A 55 31.03 3.16 -35.05
CA GLY A 55 30.71 3.85 -33.80
C GLY A 55 30.09 2.92 -32.76
N GLY A 56 30.95 2.14 -32.09
CA GLY A 56 30.77 1.71 -30.71
C GLY A 56 29.38 1.23 -30.30
N LYS A 57 29.16 -0.08 -30.39
CA LYS A 57 28.16 -0.78 -29.58
C LYS A 57 28.48 -0.60 -28.09
N SER A 58 28.09 0.53 -27.48
CA SER A 58 27.86 0.64 -26.03
C SER A 58 26.47 0.07 -25.70
N VAL A 59 26.20 -1.10 -26.25
CA VAL A 59 25.09 -1.94 -25.82
C VAL A 59 25.55 -2.55 -24.49
N GLN A 60 24.64 -2.61 -23.51
CA GLN A 60 24.63 -3.69 -22.50
C GLN A 60 25.26 -3.49 -21.10
N SER A 61 25.35 -2.28 -20.53
CA SER A 61 25.56 -2.13 -19.07
C SER A 61 24.27 -1.88 -18.26
N TRP A 62 23.15 -1.59 -18.93
CA TRP A 62 21.85 -1.32 -18.32
C TRP A 62 21.12 -2.51 -17.66
N PRO A 63 21.27 -3.80 -18.07
CA PRO A 63 20.51 -4.85 -17.40
C PRO A 63 20.98 -5.03 -15.96
N MET A 64 22.26 -4.80 -15.65
CA MET A 64 22.79 -5.02 -14.29
C MET A 64 22.22 -4.03 -13.28
N GLY A 65 22.16 -2.74 -13.62
CA GLY A 65 21.66 -1.70 -12.71
C GLY A 65 20.16 -1.81 -12.45
N LEU A 66 19.36 -2.01 -13.50
CA LEU A 66 17.92 -2.21 -13.37
C LEU A 66 17.61 -3.50 -12.60
N LEU A 67 18.33 -4.60 -12.88
CA LEU A 67 18.14 -5.87 -12.20
C LEU A 67 18.53 -5.79 -10.73
N LEU A 68 19.59 -5.05 -10.37
CA LEU A 68 19.96 -4.79 -8.98
C LEU A 68 18.87 -3.98 -8.25
N LEU A 69 18.34 -2.94 -8.88
CA LEU A 69 17.25 -2.13 -8.34
C LEU A 69 15.99 -2.99 -8.14
N LEU A 70 15.66 -3.80 -9.14
CA LEU A 70 14.49 -4.67 -9.11
C LEU A 70 14.66 -5.77 -8.04
N LEU A 71 15.85 -6.35 -7.90
CA LEU A 71 16.20 -7.27 -6.80
C LEU A 71 16.10 -6.59 -5.43
N LEU A 72 16.63 -5.37 -5.29
CA LEU A 72 16.59 -4.59 -4.07
C LEU A 72 15.15 -4.32 -3.61
N PHE A 73 14.21 -4.18 -4.54
CA PHE A 73 12.79 -4.01 -4.21
C PHE A 73 12.05 -5.34 -4.04
N VAL A 74 12.25 -6.32 -4.92
CA VAL A 74 11.49 -7.59 -4.92
C VAL A 74 11.88 -8.49 -3.74
N VAL A 75 13.16 -8.56 -3.40
CA VAL A 75 13.65 -9.40 -2.29
C VAL A 75 13.02 -9.02 -0.95
N PRO A 76 12.91 -7.74 -0.56
CA PRO A 76 12.18 -7.37 0.66
C PRO A 76 10.65 -7.31 0.46
N ALA A 77 10.17 -6.94 -0.73
CA ALA A 77 8.73 -6.85 -0.98
C ALA A 77 8.04 -8.21 -0.95
N GLY A 78 8.67 -9.27 -1.44
CA GLY A 78 8.08 -10.62 -1.47
C GLY A 78 7.72 -11.15 -0.07
N PRO A 79 8.69 -11.28 0.85
CA PRO A 79 8.44 -11.70 2.23
C PRO A 79 7.53 -10.71 2.98
N GLY A 80 7.70 -9.40 2.72
CA GLY A 80 6.85 -8.36 3.28
C GLY A 80 5.39 -8.58 2.90
N LEU A 81 5.10 -8.74 1.61
CA LEU A 81 3.78 -8.98 1.05
C LEU A 81 3.20 -10.33 1.50
N TRP A 82 4.03 -11.38 1.55
CA TRP A 82 3.62 -12.69 2.06
C TRP A 82 3.16 -12.61 3.52
N PHE A 83 3.96 -11.98 4.37
CA PHE A 83 3.61 -11.78 5.79
C PHE A 83 2.37 -10.90 5.94
N TRP A 84 2.24 -9.91 5.05
CA TRP A 84 1.07 -9.04 4.94
C TRP A 84 -0.21 -9.80 4.61
N CYS A 85 -0.19 -10.62 3.55
CA CYS A 85 -1.29 -11.46 3.08
C CYS A 85 -1.68 -12.51 4.12
N ARG A 86 -0.70 -13.11 4.81
CA ARG A 86 -0.98 -14.04 5.91
C ARG A 86 -1.69 -13.35 7.07
N SER A 87 -1.36 -12.09 7.37
CA SER A 87 -2.06 -11.30 8.39
C SER A 87 -3.49 -10.92 7.98
N LEU A 88 -3.72 -10.65 6.70
CA LEU A 88 -5.04 -10.46 6.12
C LEU A 88 -5.89 -11.73 6.24
N ALA A 89 -5.34 -12.88 5.85
CA ALA A 89 -6.02 -14.18 5.91
C ALA A 89 -6.40 -14.59 7.34
N GLY A 90 -5.58 -14.22 8.33
CA GLY A 90 -5.85 -14.53 9.74
C GLY A 90 -6.83 -13.59 10.45
N GLY A 91 -7.37 -12.56 9.78
CA GLY A 91 -8.34 -11.62 10.38
C GLY A 91 -7.79 -10.68 11.47
N ARG A 92 -6.54 -10.87 11.90
CA ARG A 92 -5.89 -10.08 12.97
C ARG A 92 -5.58 -8.64 12.59
N TRP A 93 -5.73 -8.27 11.32
CA TRP A 93 -5.38 -6.95 10.79
C TRP A 93 -6.22 -5.82 11.38
N ARG A 94 -7.51 -6.07 11.68
CA ARG A 94 -8.46 -5.03 12.14
C ARG A 94 -8.03 -4.33 13.44
N HIS A 95 -7.31 -5.04 14.32
CA HIS A 95 -6.91 -4.49 15.61
C HIS A 95 -5.45 -4.05 15.65
N SER A 96 -4.62 -4.41 14.69
CA SER A 96 -3.16 -4.18 14.76
C SER A 96 -2.77 -2.81 14.19
N ALA A 97 -2.33 -1.89 15.06
CA ALA A 97 -1.74 -0.62 14.62
C ALA A 97 -0.49 -0.83 13.74
N GLY A 98 0.28 -1.90 14.01
CA GLY A 98 1.46 -2.25 13.21
C GLY A 98 1.13 -2.65 11.77
N TRP A 99 -0.06 -3.20 11.52
CA TRP A 99 -0.47 -3.55 10.16
C TRP A 99 -0.66 -2.31 9.28
N PHE A 100 -1.38 -1.30 9.79
CA PHE A 100 -1.60 -0.03 9.09
C PHE A 100 -0.30 0.77 8.90
N ALA A 101 0.59 0.77 9.90
CA ALA A 101 1.91 1.36 9.75
C ALA A 101 2.72 0.65 8.65
N GLY A 102 2.67 -0.69 8.60
CA GLY A 102 3.26 -1.48 7.52
C GLY A 102 2.67 -1.14 6.14
N THR A 103 1.35 -0.96 6.02
CA THR A 103 0.73 -0.51 4.74
C THR A 103 1.29 0.84 4.32
N ALA A 104 1.37 1.79 5.25
CA ALA A 104 1.82 3.14 4.95
C ALA A 104 3.25 3.12 4.40
N VAL A 105 4.15 2.35 5.01
CA VAL A 105 5.52 2.16 4.52
C VAL A 105 5.53 1.54 3.11
N LEU A 106 4.75 0.48 2.88
CA LEU A 106 4.66 -0.16 1.56
C LEU A 106 4.12 0.80 0.49
N LEU A 107 3.13 1.64 0.80
CA LEU A 107 2.58 2.64 -0.10
C LEU A 107 3.60 3.75 -0.42
N VAL A 108 4.38 4.19 0.56
CA VAL A 108 5.46 5.16 0.34
C VAL A 108 6.55 4.56 -0.56
N LEU A 109 6.97 3.32 -0.31
CA LEU A 109 7.91 2.62 -1.19
C LEU A 109 7.36 2.47 -2.60
N GLY A 110 6.10 2.09 -2.74
CA GLY A 110 5.42 2.02 -4.04
C GLY A 110 5.35 3.37 -4.76
N THR A 111 5.19 4.46 -4.02
CA THR A 111 5.25 5.83 -4.56
C THR A 111 6.64 6.13 -5.10
N GLY A 112 7.70 5.77 -4.36
CA GLY A 112 9.08 5.93 -4.80
C GLY A 112 9.40 5.14 -6.07
N VAL A 113 8.95 3.88 -6.15
CA VAL A 113 9.10 3.06 -7.37
C VAL A 113 8.34 3.66 -8.54
N THR A 114 7.12 4.14 -8.32
CA THR A 114 6.30 4.79 -9.35
C THR A 114 6.95 6.07 -9.87
N TYR A 115 7.49 6.88 -8.95
CA TYR A 115 8.24 8.10 -9.28
C TYR A 115 9.48 7.77 -10.10
N LEU A 116 10.25 6.77 -9.67
CA LEU A 116 11.46 6.34 -10.38
C LEU A 116 11.14 5.81 -11.77
N ALA A 117 10.09 5.00 -11.91
CA ALA A 117 9.62 4.50 -13.21
C ALA A 117 9.21 5.65 -14.15
N GLY A 118 8.51 6.66 -13.63
CA GLY A 118 8.18 7.87 -14.36
C GLY A 118 9.42 8.68 -14.76
N SER A 119 10.38 8.87 -13.85
CA SER A 119 11.61 9.63 -14.14
C SER A 119 12.53 8.91 -15.13
N LEU A 120 12.54 7.57 -15.09
CA LEU A 120 13.33 6.75 -16.00
C LEU A 120 12.69 6.64 -17.39
N ALA A 121 11.37 6.83 -17.50
CA ALA A 121 10.70 6.91 -18.81
C ALA A 121 11.25 8.07 -19.66
N GLY A 122 11.63 9.19 -19.03
CA GLY A 122 12.30 10.32 -19.70
C GLY A 122 13.81 10.42 -19.51
N GLY A 123 14.37 9.65 -18.57
CA GLY A 123 15.78 9.69 -18.19
C GLY A 123 16.70 8.78 -19.00
N ASN A 124 16.20 8.11 -20.05
CA ASN A 124 17.10 7.43 -20.98
C ASN A 124 17.95 8.51 -21.67
N LEU A 125 19.27 8.31 -21.72
CA LEU A 125 20.31 9.35 -21.94
C LEU A 125 20.11 10.28 -23.15
N ASP A 126 19.21 9.94 -24.07
CA ASP A 126 18.76 10.85 -25.10
C ASP A 126 17.21 10.80 -25.23
N PRO A 127 16.48 11.85 -24.80
CA PRO A 127 15.04 11.91 -24.97
C PRO A 127 14.63 11.95 -26.46
N GLU A 128 15.54 12.33 -27.36
CA GLU A 128 15.32 12.23 -28.81
C GLU A 128 15.18 10.76 -29.24
N GLU A 129 16.03 9.89 -28.73
CA GLU A 129 16.00 8.45 -29.01
C GLU A 129 14.72 7.80 -28.45
N ALA A 130 14.30 8.20 -27.23
CA ALA A 130 13.07 7.72 -26.63
C ALA A 130 11.84 8.08 -27.49
N CYS A 131 11.73 9.34 -27.91
CA CYS A 131 10.67 9.79 -28.81
C CYS A 131 10.68 9.04 -30.16
N HIS A 132 11.87 8.81 -30.72
CA HIS A 132 12.01 8.05 -31.96
C HIS A 132 11.63 6.57 -31.80
N SER A 133 11.91 5.96 -30.65
CA SER A 133 11.54 4.56 -30.37
C SER A 133 10.01 4.36 -30.31
N ASP A 134 9.29 5.40 -29.90
CA ASP A 134 7.82 5.47 -29.90
C ASP A 134 7.22 5.93 -31.25
N GLY A 135 8.07 6.16 -32.26
CA GLY A 135 7.66 6.63 -33.59
C GLY A 135 7.18 8.08 -33.61
N GLN A 136 7.49 8.86 -32.57
CA GLN A 136 7.18 10.28 -32.49
C GLN A 136 8.36 11.13 -32.97
N THR A 137 8.05 12.36 -33.40
CA THR A 137 9.07 13.33 -33.78
C THR A 137 9.45 14.16 -32.57
N TYR A 138 10.76 14.30 -32.32
CA TYR A 138 11.27 15.11 -31.24
C TYR A 138 11.34 16.59 -31.65
N ASP A 139 10.56 17.44 -31.00
CA ASP A 139 10.55 18.89 -31.26
C ASP A 139 11.48 19.63 -30.28
N ARG A 140 12.73 19.83 -30.72
CA ARG A 140 13.73 20.59 -29.96
C ARG A 140 13.32 22.05 -29.72
N ALA A 141 12.57 22.67 -30.63
CA ALA A 141 12.15 24.06 -30.48
C ALA A 141 11.08 24.17 -29.39
N TYR A 142 10.11 23.26 -29.38
CA TYR A 142 9.09 23.17 -28.32
C TYR A 142 9.73 22.96 -26.95
N ARG A 143 10.69 22.03 -26.82
CA ARG A 143 11.33 21.75 -25.53
C ARG A 143 12.07 22.95 -24.97
N ARG A 144 12.81 23.69 -25.82
CA ARG A 144 13.52 24.91 -25.38
C ARG A 144 12.56 26.02 -24.99
N ALA A 145 11.45 26.17 -25.71
CA ALA A 145 10.44 27.18 -25.41
C ALA A 145 9.67 26.90 -24.12
N ASN A 146 9.56 25.62 -23.71
CA ASN A 146 8.79 25.20 -22.53
C ASN A 146 9.69 24.59 -21.44
N PHE A 147 10.94 25.07 -21.30
CA PHE A 147 11.88 24.51 -20.34
C PHE A 147 11.33 24.49 -18.90
N ASP A 148 10.59 25.54 -18.52
CA ASP A 148 9.96 25.64 -17.19
C ASP A 148 8.99 24.48 -16.92
N GLU A 149 8.29 23.97 -17.93
CA GLU A 149 7.36 22.84 -17.80
C GLU A 149 8.10 21.55 -17.40
N TYR A 150 9.33 21.34 -17.90
CA TYR A 150 10.14 20.15 -17.58
C TYR A 150 10.84 20.25 -16.22
N THR A 151 11.00 21.45 -15.68
CA THR A 151 11.57 21.64 -14.34
C THR A 151 10.54 21.42 -13.23
N GLN A 152 9.25 21.27 -13.56
CA GLN A 152 8.21 21.00 -12.58
C GLN A 152 8.29 19.56 -12.06
N TRP A 153 8.18 19.43 -10.74
CA TRP A 153 8.40 18.16 -10.05
C TRP A 153 7.13 17.31 -10.11
N PHE A 154 5.99 17.96 -10.33
CA PHE A 154 4.68 17.38 -10.53
C PHE A 154 3.79 18.38 -11.29
N PRO A 155 2.96 17.92 -12.23
CA PRO A 155 2.88 16.57 -12.79
C PRO A 155 4.13 16.17 -13.56
N LEU A 156 4.49 14.89 -13.51
CA LEU A 156 5.65 14.37 -14.23
C LEU A 156 5.29 14.26 -15.71
N HIS A 157 5.99 15.00 -16.55
CA HIS A 157 5.79 15.05 -18.00
C HIS A 157 7.14 15.01 -18.70
N ASP A 158 7.24 14.21 -19.76
CA ASP A 158 8.36 14.28 -20.69
C ASP A 158 7.79 14.25 -22.12
N ARG A 159 7.47 15.45 -22.61
CA ARG A 159 6.81 15.61 -23.91
C ARG A 159 7.83 15.57 -25.06
N CYS A 160 7.51 14.78 -26.08
CA CYS A 160 8.20 14.79 -27.38
C CYS A 160 7.79 16.03 -28.21
N HIS A 161 6.51 16.38 -28.12
CA HIS A 161 5.88 17.54 -28.74
C HIS A 161 4.59 17.87 -27.99
N ALA A 162 3.91 18.97 -28.34
CA ALA A 162 2.70 19.44 -27.63
C ALA A 162 1.62 18.37 -27.36
N GLY A 163 1.45 17.41 -28.27
CA GLY A 163 0.42 16.35 -28.16
C GLY A 163 0.85 14.98 -27.63
N TYR A 164 2.12 14.74 -27.24
CA TYR A 164 2.57 13.40 -26.83
C TYR A 164 3.52 13.46 -25.65
N ASP A 165 3.23 12.65 -24.64
CA ASP A 165 3.97 12.52 -23.39
C ASP A 165 4.48 11.08 -23.25
N LEU A 166 5.78 10.93 -22.99
CA LEU A 166 6.42 9.64 -22.74
C LEU A 166 6.00 9.06 -21.39
N VAL A 167 5.58 9.91 -20.45
CA VAL A 167 5.13 9.45 -19.14
C VAL A 167 3.77 8.77 -19.27
N PRO A 168 3.63 7.49 -18.88
CA PRO A 168 2.34 6.81 -18.93
C PRO A 168 1.29 7.56 -18.11
N GLY A 169 0.09 7.72 -18.65
CA GLY A 169 -0.99 8.49 -18.02
C GLY A 169 -1.45 7.99 -16.63
N TRP A 170 -1.02 6.79 -16.20
CA TRP A 170 -1.31 6.24 -14.87
C TRP A 170 -0.31 6.69 -13.79
N VAL A 171 0.90 7.14 -14.16
CA VAL A 171 1.96 7.50 -13.21
C VAL A 171 1.53 8.69 -12.37
N ASN A 172 1.03 9.76 -13.01
CA ASN A 172 0.60 10.98 -12.30
C ASN A 172 -0.55 10.72 -11.31
N PRO A 173 -1.65 10.04 -11.68
CA PRO A 173 -2.67 9.62 -10.72
C PRO A 173 -2.11 8.75 -9.59
N ALA A 174 -1.23 7.80 -9.89
CA ALA A 174 -0.64 6.91 -8.88
C ALA A 174 0.22 7.70 -7.86
N LEU A 175 1.00 8.68 -8.32
CA LEU A 175 1.81 9.56 -7.46
C LEU A 175 0.97 10.40 -6.48
N VAL A 176 -0.29 10.69 -6.80
CA VAL A 176 -1.20 11.40 -5.87
C VAL A 176 -1.91 10.41 -4.95
N VAL A 177 -2.41 9.31 -5.51
CA VAL A 177 -3.25 8.35 -4.78
C VAL A 177 -2.45 7.60 -3.71
N LEU A 178 -1.25 7.10 -4.04
CA LEU A 178 -0.44 6.31 -3.11
C LEU A 178 -0.07 7.06 -1.81
N PRO A 179 0.46 8.30 -1.83
CA PRO A 179 0.77 9.02 -0.59
C PRO A 179 -0.47 9.43 0.20
N VAL A 180 -1.59 9.74 -0.46
CA VAL A 180 -2.87 10.01 0.21
C VAL A 180 -3.35 8.78 0.99
N LEU A 181 -3.29 7.60 0.37
CA LEU A 181 -3.58 6.33 1.05
C LEU A 181 -2.58 6.07 2.19
N ALA A 182 -1.29 6.35 1.98
CA ALA A 182 -0.28 6.16 3.02
C ALA A 182 -0.56 7.04 4.25
N ALA A 183 -0.90 8.32 4.03
CA ALA A 183 -1.27 9.25 5.08
C ALA A 183 -2.54 8.79 5.83
N ALA A 184 -3.56 8.30 5.11
CA ALA A 184 -4.77 7.75 5.71
C ALA A 184 -4.47 6.51 6.58
N CYS A 185 -3.62 5.60 6.11
CA CYS A 185 -3.17 4.44 6.88
C CYS A 185 -2.41 4.86 8.15
N LEU A 186 -1.50 5.84 8.03
CA LEU A 186 -0.74 6.35 9.17
C LEU A 186 -1.64 7.02 10.21
N ALA A 187 -2.58 7.87 9.79
CA ALA A 187 -3.54 8.51 10.66
C ALA A 187 -4.39 7.47 11.44
N TYR A 188 -4.79 6.40 10.76
CA TYR A 188 -5.53 5.31 11.41
C TYR A 188 -4.65 4.53 12.41
N ALA A 189 -3.39 4.25 12.05
CA ALA A 189 -2.43 3.61 12.95
C ALA A 189 -2.21 4.43 14.24
N VAL A 190 -2.03 5.74 14.11
CA VAL A 190 -1.89 6.67 15.23
C VAL A 190 -3.15 6.67 16.10
N ARG A 191 -4.34 6.75 15.49
CA ARG A 191 -5.61 6.68 16.22
C ARG A 191 -5.74 5.40 17.04
N LEU A 192 -5.42 4.24 16.47
CA LEU A 192 -5.43 2.97 17.19
C LEU A 192 -4.41 2.93 18.33
N ALA A 193 -3.21 3.46 18.11
CA ALA A 193 -2.17 3.56 19.12
C ALA A 193 -2.60 4.45 20.31
N VAL A 194 -3.25 5.59 20.03
CA VAL A 194 -3.79 6.49 21.06
C VAL A 194 -4.89 5.82 21.87
N ILE A 195 -5.85 5.16 21.22
CA ILE A 195 -6.92 4.43 21.92
C ILE A 195 -6.32 3.36 22.85
N ARG A 196 -5.34 2.59 22.36
CA ARG A 196 -4.64 1.57 23.16
C ARG A 196 -3.85 2.15 24.33
N ARG A 197 -3.27 3.34 24.20
CA ARG A 197 -2.57 4.02 25.31
C ARG A 197 -3.56 4.48 26.38
N ARG A 198 -4.69 5.05 25.98
CA ARG A 198 -5.74 5.51 26.92
C ARG A 198 -6.34 4.36 27.71
N THR A 199 -6.61 3.20 27.08
CA THR A 199 -7.15 2.04 27.80
C THR A 199 -6.17 1.43 28.79
N LYS A 200 -4.85 1.48 28.53
CA LYS A 200 -3.83 1.00 29.47
C LYS A 200 -3.65 1.92 30.68
N GLN A 201 -3.79 3.23 30.50
CA GLN A 201 -3.64 4.21 31.58
C GLN A 201 -4.88 4.29 32.49
N GLY A 202 -6.06 3.91 31.98
CA GLY A 202 -7.33 3.91 32.71
C GLY A 202 -7.51 2.77 33.72
N THR A 203 -6.52 1.89 33.88
CA THR A 203 -6.47 0.90 34.97
C THR A 203 -5.42 1.30 36.01
N PRO A 204 -5.59 2.43 36.72
CA PRO A 204 -4.83 2.63 37.94
C PRO A 204 -5.21 1.50 38.90
N ALA A 205 -4.19 0.85 39.44
CA ALA A 205 -4.29 -0.23 40.42
C ALA A 205 -5.12 0.23 41.64
N ARG A 206 -6.44 0.10 41.56
CA ARG A 206 -7.38 0.24 42.69
C ARG A 206 -7.42 -1.05 43.52
N SER A 207 -6.28 -1.71 43.69
CA SER A 207 -6.19 -3.03 44.33
C SER A 207 -5.01 -3.19 45.29
N ALA A 208 -4.39 -2.10 45.75
CA ALA A 208 -3.33 -2.18 46.75
C ALA A 208 -3.60 -1.40 48.05
N SER A 209 -4.80 -0.83 48.26
CA SER A 209 -5.10 -0.03 49.46
C SER A 209 -6.30 -0.52 50.28
N SER A 210 -6.80 -1.73 50.08
CA SER A 210 -7.99 -2.25 50.80
C SER A 210 -7.76 -3.57 51.56
N THR A 211 -6.51 -3.92 51.88
CA THR A 211 -6.20 -5.08 52.75
C THR A 211 -5.22 -4.72 53.87
N ALA A 212 -5.19 -3.44 54.27
CA ALA A 212 -4.45 -3.00 55.46
C ALA A 212 -5.35 -2.71 56.66
N ASP A 213 -6.67 -2.98 56.58
CA ASP A 213 -7.59 -2.71 57.69
C ASP A 213 -8.62 -3.83 57.86
N ARG A 214 -8.16 -4.99 58.31
CA ARG A 214 -8.99 -5.90 59.10
C ARG A 214 -8.14 -6.77 60.03
N GLY A 215 -8.01 -6.30 61.27
CA GLY A 215 -8.17 -7.18 62.44
C GLY A 215 -7.00 -8.11 62.79
N ARG A 216 -6.04 -7.55 63.52
CA ARG A 216 -5.49 -8.04 64.80
C ARG A 216 -6.08 -9.38 65.34
N PRO A 217 -5.24 -10.40 65.64
CA PRO A 217 -5.65 -11.64 66.30
C PRO A 217 -5.72 -11.49 67.84
N PRO A 218 -6.62 -12.19 68.55
CA PRO A 218 -6.40 -12.57 69.94
C PRO A 218 -5.57 -13.86 70.02
N ALA A 219 -4.58 -13.84 70.90
CA ALA A 219 -3.77 -14.98 71.29
C ALA A 219 -4.62 -16.07 71.96
N GLY A 220 -4.35 -17.33 71.65
CA GLY A 220 -4.95 -18.46 72.36
C GLY A 220 -4.66 -19.83 71.75
N GLY A 221 -3.51 -20.40 72.12
CA GLY A 221 -3.36 -21.77 72.64
C GLY A 221 -3.71 -23.04 71.82
N ALA A 222 -2.90 -24.07 72.07
CA ALA A 222 -3.02 -25.51 71.77
C ALA A 222 -2.68 -25.91 70.31
N GLU A 223 -1.52 -26.50 70.01
CA GLU A 223 -0.99 -27.80 70.45
C GLU A 223 -1.86 -28.97 69.95
N GLY A 224 -1.34 -29.75 69.00
CA GLY A 224 -2.01 -30.99 68.59
C GLY A 224 -1.68 -31.53 67.20
N SER A 225 -0.61 -32.31 67.14
CA SER A 225 -0.54 -33.61 66.46
C SER A 225 -0.53 -33.71 64.91
N ALA A 226 0.52 -34.39 64.47
CA ALA A 226 0.79 -34.88 63.13
C ALA A 226 -0.21 -35.94 62.64
N VAL A 227 -0.44 -36.01 61.32
CA VAL A 227 -0.58 -37.25 60.53
C VAL A 227 -0.17 -36.97 59.06
N PRO A 228 0.66 -37.82 58.41
CA PRO A 228 0.83 -37.83 56.96
C PRO A 228 -0.13 -38.85 56.32
N GLY A 229 -0.80 -38.48 55.23
CA GLY A 229 -1.74 -39.35 54.54
C GLY A 229 -1.81 -39.07 53.04
N ALA A 230 -1.22 -39.98 52.27
CA ALA A 230 -1.34 -40.07 50.82
C ALA A 230 -2.79 -40.30 50.37
N GLY A 231 -3.11 -39.94 49.12
CA GLY A 231 -4.20 -40.60 48.41
C GLY A 231 -4.99 -39.76 47.41
N LEU A 232 -4.73 -40.03 46.12
CA LEU A 232 -5.73 -40.29 45.07
C LEU A 232 -6.63 -39.15 44.56
N SER A 233 -6.42 -38.88 43.27
CA SER A 233 -7.39 -39.07 42.18
C SER A 233 -8.82 -38.53 42.41
N GLY A 234 -9.12 -37.41 41.77
CA GLY A 234 -10.48 -36.87 41.67
C GLY A 234 -10.66 -36.13 40.35
N GLY A 235 -11.46 -36.73 39.46
CA GLY A 235 -11.74 -36.22 38.12
C GLY A 235 -12.36 -34.82 38.11
N ARG A 236 -11.97 -34.04 37.11
CA ARG A 236 -12.57 -32.73 36.81
C ARG A 236 -13.58 -32.92 35.67
N VAL A 237 -14.81 -33.25 36.06
CA VAL A 237 -16.02 -33.22 35.22
C VAL A 237 -16.84 -32.00 35.65
N GLY A 238 -17.34 -31.25 34.66
CA GLY A 238 -18.20 -30.08 34.84
C GLY A 238 -17.42 -28.80 35.12
N GLU A 239 -17.83 -27.61 34.71
CA GLU A 239 -19.08 -27.13 34.16
C GLU A 239 -18.85 -25.63 33.91
N SER A 240 -19.05 -25.13 32.70
CA SER A 240 -19.37 -23.70 32.46
C SER A 240 -19.74 -23.50 31.00
N GLN A 241 -20.85 -24.14 30.65
CA GLN A 241 -21.70 -23.75 29.54
C GLN A 241 -22.56 -22.56 30.04
N VAL A 242 -21.95 -21.38 30.17
CA VAL A 242 -22.65 -20.14 30.50
C VAL A 242 -22.25 -19.08 29.48
N HIS A 243 -22.95 -19.10 28.35
CA HIS A 243 -23.46 -17.89 27.67
C HIS A 243 -24.06 -18.24 26.32
N GLN A 244 -25.22 -18.89 26.35
CA GLN A 244 -26.10 -19.01 25.20
C GLN A 244 -27.52 -18.60 25.61
N HIS A 245 -27.68 -17.33 25.98
CA HIS A 245 -29.01 -16.73 26.14
C HIS A 245 -28.92 -15.20 26.18
N ARG A 246 -28.94 -14.56 25.01
CA ARG A 246 -29.69 -13.29 24.80
C ARG A 246 -29.63 -12.83 23.35
N ARG A 247 -30.83 -12.54 22.83
CA ARG A 247 -31.18 -11.79 21.61
C ARG A 247 -31.61 -12.62 20.39
N GLN A 248 -32.65 -13.40 20.62
CA GLN A 248 -33.76 -13.56 19.68
C GLN A 248 -34.91 -12.69 20.23
N ALA A 249 -35.02 -11.47 19.74
CA ALA A 249 -36.17 -10.57 19.88
C ALA A 249 -35.83 -9.32 19.07
N ASP A 250 -36.38 -9.24 17.86
CA ASP A 250 -37.20 -8.12 17.41
C ASP A 250 -37.35 -8.21 15.89
N GLY A 251 -38.44 -8.87 15.52
CA GLY A 251 -39.08 -8.66 14.24
C GLY A 251 -39.94 -7.40 14.30
N GLY A 252 -39.86 -6.58 13.25
CA GLY A 252 -40.84 -5.60 12.82
C GLY A 252 -40.52 -5.37 11.34
N SER A 253 -41.29 -5.84 10.36
CA SER A 253 -42.72 -5.62 10.09
C SER A 253 -43.09 -4.15 10.08
N GLY A 254 -43.38 -3.66 8.87
CA GLY A 254 -44.16 -2.43 8.65
C GLY A 254 -43.50 -1.42 7.72
N GLY A 255 -44.11 -1.22 6.54
CA GLY A 255 -44.09 0.10 5.91
C GLY A 255 -43.95 0.13 4.40
N ASP A 256 -44.96 -0.34 3.68
CA ASP A 256 -45.38 0.29 2.42
C ASP A 256 -45.64 1.79 2.68
N GLN A 257 -45.09 2.69 1.87
CA GLN A 257 -45.75 3.96 1.49
C GLN A 257 -45.25 4.42 0.11
N VAL A 258 -46.21 4.39 -0.84
CA VAL A 258 -46.51 5.29 -1.98
C VAL A 258 -45.39 5.73 -2.90
#